data_AF-A0A2D5ZC45-F1
#
_entry.id   AF-A0A2D5ZC45-F1
#
_cell.length_a   1.000
_cell.length_b   1.000
_cell.length_c   1.000
_cell.angle_alpha   90.00
_cell.angle_beta   90.00
_cell.angle_gamma   90.00
#
_symmetry.space_group_name_H-M   'P 1'
#
loop_
_entity.id
_entity.type
_entity.pdbx_description
1 polymer ?
#
loop_
_entity_poly.entity_id
_entity_poly.type
_entity_poly.pdbx_seq_one_letter_code
_entity_poly.pdbx_strand_id
1 'polypeptide(L)'
;MNARTFIASIIVLLAAAAAPATIIIQPPDANVVPNEPPLGPGFVTQDLVVDTDTAWFGAQLIVTLDQPDQIYRDAQGQATGQSPDPAFFVVFPTLEFDTYMSTGTLGEAVSIIGGANDLTGNPGIPGPSDINGDGIVGMNDMYILIQNFLMTVPPGTDGDIDGDGTVTATDLAIFRIDWDDPGAFDATSINAAWIRSGVGGTGPLSLARVTLADTAQGTWEFLVMAEDQGGLVRANLGGPVVDGVMRIPEPTSLTLFVLIVLFVAIASRHRPASWKPIESRIQGARS
;
A
#
# COMPACT_ATOMS: atom_id res chain seq x y z
N MET A 1 -17.58 15.40 38.09
CA MET A 1 -17.47 14.89 36.71
C MET A 1 -16.00 14.54 36.52
N ASN A 2 -15.68 13.25 36.40
CA ASN A 2 -14.35 12.73 36.73
C ASN A 2 -13.46 12.67 35.48
N ALA A 3 -12.21 13.09 35.61
CA ALA A 3 -11.21 13.28 34.55
C ALA A 3 -10.82 12.03 33.73
N ARG A 4 -11.48 10.87 33.95
CA ARG A 4 -11.18 9.61 33.27
C ARG A 4 -11.97 9.40 31.97
N THR A 5 -13.01 10.19 31.70
CA THR A 5 -13.82 10.05 30.47
C THR A 5 -13.34 10.94 29.32
N PHE A 6 -12.22 11.64 29.46
CA PHE A 6 -11.76 12.65 28.50
C PHE A 6 -10.65 12.17 27.54
N ILE A 7 -10.18 10.92 27.67
CA ILE A 7 -9.01 10.42 26.92
C ILE A 7 -9.40 9.62 25.66
N ALA A 8 -10.67 9.26 25.46
CA ALA A 8 -11.09 8.43 24.31
C ALA A 8 -11.55 9.22 23.07
N SER A 9 -11.33 10.54 23.00
CA SER A 9 -11.75 11.34 21.85
C SER A 9 -10.84 12.56 21.64
N ILE A 10 -9.65 12.35 21.07
CA ILE A 10 -8.95 13.43 20.36
C ILE A 10 -9.58 13.48 18.97
N ILE A 11 -10.75 14.09 18.91
CA ILE A 11 -11.34 14.62 17.68
C ILE A 11 -10.59 15.90 17.38
N VAL A 12 -9.88 15.95 16.25
CA VAL A 12 -9.36 17.18 15.68
C VAL A 12 -10.57 18.04 15.27
N LEU A 13 -10.95 18.97 16.13
CA LEU A 13 -12.02 19.93 15.86
C LEU A 13 -11.41 21.16 15.18
N LEU A 14 -11.32 21.14 13.84
CA LEU A 14 -11.20 22.37 13.04
C LEU A 14 -12.60 22.82 12.58
N ALA A 15 -12.79 24.14 12.54
CA ALA A 15 -14.07 24.81 12.36
C ALA A 15 -14.80 24.47 11.06
N ALA A 16 -16.14 24.36 11.15
CA ALA A 16 -17.06 24.10 10.07
C ALA A 16 -17.15 25.26 9.05
N ALA A 17 -16.27 25.25 8.05
CA ALA A 17 -16.70 25.46 6.67
C ALA A 17 -17.27 24.13 6.14
N ALA A 18 -18.03 24.10 5.04
CA ALA A 18 -18.39 22.83 4.41
C ALA A 18 -17.09 22.03 4.23
N ALA A 19 -16.95 20.95 5.01
CA ALA A 19 -15.66 20.30 5.13
C ALA A 19 -15.38 19.67 3.76
N PRO A 20 -14.23 19.98 3.13
CA PRO A 20 -13.83 19.21 1.96
C PRO A 20 -13.80 17.73 2.35
N ALA A 21 -14.15 16.86 1.41
CA ALA A 21 -13.98 15.40 1.45
C ALA A 21 -13.10 14.90 2.62
N THR A 22 -13.67 14.14 3.54
CA THR A 22 -12.93 13.56 4.65
C THR A 22 -12.36 12.21 4.21
N ILE A 23 -11.04 12.12 4.13
CA ILE A 23 -10.31 10.87 3.94
C ILE A 23 -9.65 10.51 5.27
N ILE A 24 -10.09 9.40 5.88
CA ILE A 24 -9.48 8.85 7.09
C ILE A 24 -8.74 7.58 6.70
N ILE A 25 -7.43 7.58 6.90
CA ILE A 25 -6.62 6.38 6.71
C ILE A 25 -6.51 5.68 8.04
N GLN A 26 -6.97 4.44 8.10
CA GLN A 26 -6.82 3.67 9.32
C GLN A 26 -5.34 3.34 9.52
N PRO A 27 -4.82 3.48 10.76
CA PRO A 27 -3.43 3.15 11.05
C PRO A 27 -3.16 1.68 10.67
N PRO A 28 -2.15 1.40 9.82
CA PRO A 28 -1.91 0.03 9.34
C PRO A 28 -1.61 -0.95 10.49
N ASP A 29 -1.04 -0.47 11.60
CA ASP A 29 -0.82 -1.25 12.81
C ASP A 29 -2.11 -1.66 13.54
N ALA A 30 -3.21 -0.92 13.37
CA ALA A 30 -4.52 -1.34 13.85
C ALA A 30 -5.19 -2.38 12.93
N ASN A 31 -4.65 -2.58 11.73
CA ASN A 31 -5.16 -3.47 10.70
C ASN A 31 -4.22 -4.64 10.42
N VAL A 32 -3.39 -5.01 11.40
CA VAL A 32 -2.58 -6.24 11.31
C VAL A 32 -3.53 -7.43 11.34
N VAL A 33 -3.51 -8.21 10.26
CA VAL A 33 -4.31 -9.42 10.10
C VAL A 33 -3.47 -10.60 10.60
N PRO A 34 -3.99 -11.43 11.52
CA PRO A 34 -3.34 -12.67 11.88
C PRO A 34 -3.22 -13.59 10.67
N ASN A 35 -2.03 -14.13 10.43
CA ASN A 35 -1.80 -15.12 9.39
C ASN A 35 -2.39 -16.48 9.82
N GLU A 36 -3.67 -16.71 9.53
CA GLU A 36 -4.37 -17.97 9.81
C GLU A 36 -4.94 -18.58 8.51
N PRO A 37 -4.31 -19.63 7.95
CA PRO A 37 -3.19 -20.39 8.51
C PRO A 37 -1.84 -19.65 8.45
N PRO A 38 -0.87 -20.01 9.32
CA PRO A 38 0.43 -19.37 9.33
C PRO A 38 1.14 -19.53 7.98
N LEU A 39 1.64 -18.43 7.42
CA LEU A 39 2.43 -18.39 6.18
C LEU A 39 3.85 -18.98 6.31
N GLY A 40 4.16 -19.56 7.48
CA GLY A 40 5.52 -19.78 7.96
C GLY A 40 5.94 -18.69 8.94
N PRO A 41 7.09 -18.85 9.62
CA PRO A 41 7.64 -17.79 10.45
C PRO A 41 8.04 -16.59 9.59
N GLY A 42 7.81 -15.39 10.11
CA GLY A 42 8.50 -14.21 9.62
C GLY A 42 7.73 -13.32 8.67
N PHE A 43 6.38 -13.31 8.69
CA PHE A 43 5.57 -12.38 7.88
C PHE A 43 4.48 -11.71 8.69
N VAL A 44 4.17 -10.47 8.31
CA VAL A 44 3.13 -9.60 8.89
C VAL A 44 2.23 -9.10 7.76
N THR A 45 0.94 -9.42 7.84
CA THR A 45 -0.08 -8.94 6.88
C THR A 45 -0.82 -7.74 7.45
N GLN A 46 -1.01 -6.71 6.63
CA GLN A 46 -1.74 -5.50 6.98
C GLN A 46 -2.69 -5.11 5.86
N ASP A 47 -3.91 -4.72 6.24
CA ASP A 47 -4.88 -4.13 5.33
C ASP A 47 -4.79 -2.59 5.36
N LEU A 48 -4.58 -2.01 4.18
CA LEU A 48 -4.67 -0.56 3.99
C LEU A 48 -6.13 -0.18 3.73
N VAL A 49 -6.73 0.44 4.73
CA VAL A 49 -8.14 0.83 4.70
C VAL A 49 -8.27 2.34 4.67
N VAL A 50 -9.07 2.83 3.73
CA VAL A 50 -9.44 4.23 3.63
C VAL A 50 -10.93 4.35 3.86
N ASP A 51 -11.31 5.17 4.83
CA ASP A 51 -12.69 5.60 5.03
C ASP A 51 -12.88 6.96 4.35
N THR A 52 -13.83 7.04 3.43
CA THR A 52 -14.11 8.24 2.64
C THR A 52 -15.60 8.56 2.64
N ASP A 53 -15.94 9.85 2.75
CA ASP A 53 -17.29 10.36 2.56
C ASP A 53 -17.57 10.76 1.10
N THR A 54 -16.61 10.55 0.19
CA THR A 54 -16.77 10.81 -1.25
C THR A 54 -16.81 9.55 -2.09
N ALA A 55 -17.55 9.64 -3.20
CA ALA A 55 -17.71 8.57 -4.17
C ALA A 55 -16.53 8.45 -5.16
N TRP A 56 -15.57 9.36 -5.14
CA TRP A 56 -14.48 9.38 -6.12
C TRP A 56 -13.15 9.63 -5.45
N PHE A 57 -12.25 8.65 -5.59
CA PHE A 57 -10.84 8.85 -5.31
C PHE A 57 -9.96 7.98 -6.20
N GLY A 58 -8.75 8.49 -6.45
CA GLY A 58 -7.60 7.72 -6.90
C GLY A 58 -6.62 7.55 -5.74
N ALA A 59 -5.95 6.41 -5.72
CA ALA A 59 -4.92 6.10 -4.73
C ALA A 59 -3.64 5.64 -5.43
N GLN A 60 -2.50 5.98 -4.82
CA GLN A 60 -1.19 5.45 -5.13
C GLN A 60 -0.53 5.05 -3.81
N LEU A 61 -0.04 3.82 -3.76
CA LEU A 61 0.78 3.30 -2.68
C LEU A 61 2.19 3.07 -3.22
N ILE A 62 3.17 3.62 -2.50
CA ILE A 62 4.59 3.41 -2.74
C ILE A 62 5.17 2.77 -1.49
N VAL A 63 5.77 1.59 -1.62
CA VAL A 63 6.49 0.92 -0.52
C VAL A 63 7.92 0.67 -0.97
N THR A 64 8.87 1.28 -0.28
CA THR A 64 10.30 1.15 -0.50
C THR A 64 10.91 0.34 0.62
N LEU A 65 11.54 -0.78 0.30
CA LEU A 65 12.14 -1.68 1.27
C LEU A 65 13.66 -1.64 1.17
N ASP A 66 14.33 -1.71 2.31
CA ASP A 66 15.79 -1.67 2.42
C ASP A 66 16.43 -3.00 2.02
N GLN A 67 15.67 -4.09 2.06
CA GLN A 67 16.12 -5.42 1.71
C GLN A 67 15.29 -6.00 0.54
N PRO A 68 15.91 -6.81 -0.35
CA PRO A 68 15.18 -7.53 -1.38
C PRO A 68 14.31 -8.63 -0.78
N ASP A 69 13.34 -9.11 -1.56
CA ASP A 69 12.51 -10.30 -1.29
C ASP A 69 11.75 -10.26 0.05
N GLN A 70 11.42 -9.05 0.52
CA GLN A 70 10.68 -8.85 1.77
C GLN A 70 9.16 -8.85 1.58
N ILE A 71 8.66 -8.98 0.35
CA ILE A 71 7.23 -9.02 0.03
C ILE A 71 6.82 -10.48 -0.11
N TYR A 72 5.83 -10.92 0.66
CA TYR A 72 5.31 -12.27 0.53
C TYR A 72 4.61 -12.46 -0.81
N ARG A 73 4.89 -13.59 -1.43
CA ARG A 73 4.31 -14.06 -2.69
C ARG A 73 3.92 -15.52 -2.52
N ASP A 74 2.65 -15.81 -2.70
CA ASP A 74 2.18 -17.19 -2.66
C ASP A 74 2.62 -17.94 -3.92
N ALA A 75 3.13 -19.17 -3.77
CA ALA A 75 3.69 -19.93 -4.88
C ALA A 75 2.64 -20.26 -5.96
N GLN A 76 1.37 -20.44 -5.57
CA GLN A 76 0.26 -20.69 -6.47
C GLN A 76 -0.21 -19.39 -7.13
N GLY A 77 -0.18 -18.27 -6.40
CA GLY A 77 -0.42 -16.94 -6.94
C GLY A 77 0.57 -16.58 -8.06
N GLN A 78 1.85 -16.86 -7.87
CA GLN A 78 2.89 -16.66 -8.89
C GLN A 78 2.60 -17.47 -10.17
N ALA A 79 2.20 -18.72 -10.02
CA ALA A 79 2.02 -19.63 -11.16
C ALA A 79 0.88 -19.21 -12.10
N THR A 80 -0.11 -18.47 -11.61
CA THR A 80 -1.26 -18.03 -12.42
C THR A 80 -1.07 -16.63 -13.01
N GLY A 81 -0.09 -15.85 -12.53
CA GLY A 81 0.09 -14.45 -12.94
C GLY A 81 -1.12 -13.57 -12.61
N GLN A 82 -2.09 -14.08 -11.85
CA GLN A 82 -3.33 -13.40 -11.53
C GLN A 82 -3.38 -13.01 -10.07
N SER A 83 -4.06 -11.89 -9.82
CA SER A 83 -4.60 -11.54 -8.52
C SER A 83 -5.20 -12.76 -7.81
N PRO A 84 -5.01 -12.90 -6.49
CA PRO A 84 -5.67 -13.93 -5.69
C PRO A 84 -7.17 -14.00 -6.01
N ASP A 85 -7.74 -15.17 -6.30
CA ASP A 85 -9.20 -15.31 -6.42
C ASP A 85 -9.74 -15.91 -5.12
N PRO A 86 -10.68 -15.25 -4.43
CA PRO A 86 -11.29 -15.77 -3.21
C PRO A 86 -11.86 -17.19 -3.34
N ALA A 87 -12.28 -17.60 -4.55
CA ALA A 87 -12.74 -18.97 -4.82
C ALA A 87 -11.65 -20.02 -4.56
N PHE A 88 -10.36 -19.64 -4.64
CA PHE A 88 -9.23 -20.53 -4.40
C PHE A 88 -8.80 -20.60 -2.94
N PHE A 89 -9.24 -19.70 -2.05
CA PHE A 89 -8.80 -19.70 -0.63
C PHE A 89 -9.18 -20.99 0.11
N VAL A 90 -10.25 -21.67 -0.32
CA VAL A 90 -10.64 -22.97 0.26
C VAL A 90 -9.60 -24.07 -0.05
N VAL A 91 -8.91 -23.97 -1.18
CA VAL A 91 -7.94 -24.96 -1.67
C VAL A 91 -6.51 -24.55 -1.34
N PHE A 92 -6.22 -23.25 -1.44
CA PHE A 92 -4.93 -22.62 -1.16
C PHE A 92 -5.13 -21.46 -0.18
N PRO A 93 -5.27 -21.73 1.13
CA PRO A 93 -5.58 -20.69 2.12
C PRO A 93 -4.50 -19.61 2.23
N THR A 94 -3.25 -19.95 1.92
CA THR A 94 -2.11 -19.01 1.97
C THR A 94 -2.21 -17.93 0.89
N LEU A 95 -2.97 -18.17 -0.17
CA LEU A 95 -3.22 -17.22 -1.26
C LEU A 95 -3.94 -15.95 -0.78
N GLU A 96 -4.70 -16.04 0.33
CA GLU A 96 -5.37 -14.88 0.94
C GLU A 96 -4.37 -13.81 1.43
N PHE A 97 -3.14 -14.21 1.73
CA PHE A 97 -2.12 -13.31 2.25
C PHE A 97 -1.11 -12.87 1.19
N ASP A 98 -1.31 -13.24 -0.07
CA ASP A 98 -0.52 -12.67 -1.15
C ASP A 98 -0.65 -11.13 -1.12
N THR A 99 0.38 -10.41 -1.58
CA THR A 99 0.31 -8.96 -1.62
C THR A 99 -0.50 -8.54 -2.84
N TYR A 100 -1.59 -7.79 -2.64
CA TYR A 100 -2.46 -7.37 -3.74
C TYR A 100 -3.11 -6.02 -3.49
N MET A 101 -3.53 -5.38 -4.58
CA MET A 101 -4.34 -4.17 -4.59
C MET A 101 -5.79 -4.54 -4.87
N SER A 102 -6.70 -3.96 -4.09
CA SER A 102 -8.13 -4.20 -4.23
C SER A 102 -8.93 -2.92 -4.36
N THR A 103 -10.11 -3.06 -4.94
CA THR A 103 -11.22 -2.12 -4.73
C THR A 103 -12.40 -2.89 -4.17
N GLY A 104 -12.95 -2.38 -3.08
CA GLY A 104 -14.17 -2.93 -2.51
C GLY A 104 -14.37 -2.49 -1.07
N THR A 105 -15.60 -2.63 -0.61
CA THR A 105 -15.94 -2.49 0.80
C THR A 105 -15.29 -3.63 1.57
N LEU A 106 -14.70 -3.31 2.72
CA LEU A 106 -14.12 -4.33 3.58
C LEU A 106 -15.22 -5.32 4.05
N GLY A 107 -15.02 -6.61 3.83
CA GLY A 107 -15.99 -7.67 4.15
C GLY A 107 -17.01 -8.01 3.05
N GLU A 108 -16.96 -7.34 1.89
CA GLU A 108 -17.68 -7.75 0.68
C GLU A 108 -16.77 -8.51 -0.30
N ALA A 109 -17.30 -8.96 -1.44
CA ALA A 109 -16.48 -9.54 -2.49
C ALA A 109 -15.47 -8.49 -2.98
N VAL A 110 -14.23 -8.63 -2.54
CA VAL A 110 -13.12 -7.75 -2.87
C VAL A 110 -12.81 -7.90 -4.36
N SER A 111 -12.99 -6.83 -5.14
CA SER A 111 -12.58 -6.82 -6.55
C SER A 111 -11.09 -6.55 -6.60
N ILE A 112 -10.29 -7.59 -6.85
CA ILE A 112 -8.84 -7.48 -6.84
C ILE A 112 -8.39 -6.97 -8.21
N ILE A 113 -7.66 -5.86 -8.20
CA ILE A 113 -7.28 -5.13 -9.42
C ILE A 113 -5.90 -5.56 -9.92
N GLY A 114 -5.02 -5.99 -9.02
CA GLY A 114 -3.70 -6.49 -9.36
C GLY A 114 -3.05 -7.19 -8.17
N GLY A 115 -2.26 -8.23 -8.42
CA GLY A 115 -1.47 -8.97 -7.42
C GLY A 115 0.02 -8.63 -7.53
N ALA A 116 0.83 -9.10 -6.56
CA ALA A 116 2.27 -8.85 -6.47
C ALA A 116 3.05 -9.22 -7.75
N ASN A 117 2.49 -10.11 -8.56
CA ASN A 117 3.00 -10.60 -9.84
C ASN A 117 3.05 -9.49 -10.91
N ASP A 118 2.14 -8.51 -10.84
CA ASP A 118 1.98 -7.39 -11.78
C ASP A 118 2.47 -6.04 -11.20
N LEU A 119 3.07 -6.05 -10.00
CA LEU A 119 3.56 -4.84 -9.33
C LEU A 119 5.01 -4.50 -9.69
N THR A 120 5.63 -5.23 -10.61
CA THR A 120 7.04 -5.04 -10.97
C THR A 120 7.28 -3.79 -11.80
N GLY A 121 6.26 -3.24 -12.48
CA GLY A 121 6.38 -2.04 -13.34
C GLY A 121 7.48 -2.14 -14.42
N ASN A 122 8.12 -3.29 -14.49
CA ASN A 122 9.15 -3.65 -15.42
C ASN A 122 8.38 -4.46 -16.46
N PRO A 123 8.03 -3.89 -17.63
CA PRO A 123 7.85 -4.76 -18.77
C PRO A 123 9.11 -5.61 -18.78
N GLY A 124 8.98 -6.93 -18.59
CA GLY A 124 10.12 -7.83 -18.66
C GLY A 124 10.93 -7.39 -19.87
N ILE A 125 12.24 -7.18 -19.69
CA ILE A 125 13.10 -6.74 -20.80
C ILE A 125 12.73 -7.65 -21.97
N PRO A 126 12.21 -7.13 -23.10
CA PRO A 126 11.65 -7.96 -24.16
C PRO A 126 12.70 -8.97 -24.59
N GLY A 127 12.59 -10.15 -24.02
CA GLY A 127 13.50 -11.25 -24.18
C GLY A 127 12.96 -12.16 -25.26
N PRO A 128 13.76 -13.10 -25.74
CA PRO A 128 13.28 -14.08 -26.73
C PRO A 128 12.03 -14.86 -26.26
N SER A 129 11.78 -14.94 -24.96
CA SER A 129 10.61 -15.58 -24.36
C SER A 129 9.33 -14.70 -24.31
N ASP A 130 9.41 -13.39 -24.59
CA ASP A 130 8.25 -12.50 -24.81
C ASP A 130 7.84 -12.60 -26.29
N ILE A 131 7.20 -13.72 -26.62
CA ILE A 131 6.96 -14.16 -27.99
C ILE A 131 5.91 -13.27 -28.68
N ASN A 132 4.92 -12.77 -27.93
CA ASN A 132 3.88 -11.91 -28.47
C ASN A 132 4.24 -10.41 -28.44
N GLY A 133 5.33 -10.03 -27.74
CA GLY A 133 5.85 -8.68 -27.64
C GLY A 133 5.01 -7.75 -26.77
N ASP A 134 4.22 -8.29 -25.83
CA ASP A 134 3.40 -7.50 -24.90
C ASP A 134 4.18 -7.02 -23.66
N GLY A 135 5.45 -7.41 -23.55
CA GLY A 135 6.35 -7.02 -22.48
C GLY A 135 6.27 -7.94 -21.26
N ILE A 136 5.56 -9.07 -21.34
CA ILE A 136 5.41 -10.02 -20.24
C ILE A 136 5.64 -11.43 -20.80
N VAL A 137 6.54 -12.20 -20.18
CA VAL A 137 6.65 -13.64 -20.48
C VAL A 137 5.53 -14.36 -19.73
N GLY A 138 4.45 -14.71 -20.42
CA GLY A 138 3.22 -15.22 -19.80
C GLY A 138 2.43 -16.20 -20.65
N MET A 139 1.21 -16.53 -20.21
CA MET A 139 0.42 -17.64 -20.77
C MET A 139 0.12 -17.45 -22.27
N ASN A 140 0.08 -16.21 -22.74
CA ASN A 140 -0.08 -15.90 -24.16
C ASN A 140 1.15 -16.35 -24.98
N ASP A 141 2.36 -16.19 -24.46
CA ASP A 141 3.60 -16.64 -25.08
C ASP A 141 3.73 -18.15 -25.05
N MET A 142 3.37 -18.78 -23.91
CA MET A 142 3.31 -20.24 -23.80
C MET A 142 2.37 -20.83 -24.84
N TYR A 143 1.24 -20.17 -25.10
CA TYR A 143 0.30 -20.62 -26.13
C TYR A 143 0.93 -20.58 -27.53
N ILE A 144 1.68 -19.52 -27.86
CA ILE A 144 2.39 -19.43 -29.15
C ILE A 144 3.48 -20.50 -29.26
N LEU A 145 4.27 -20.71 -28.20
CA LEU A 145 5.30 -21.75 -28.15
C LEU A 145 4.69 -23.14 -28.40
N ILE A 146 3.59 -23.48 -27.71
CA ILE A 146 2.92 -24.78 -27.86
C ILE A 146 2.32 -24.93 -29.26
N GLN A 147 1.75 -23.87 -29.83
CA GLN A 147 1.17 -23.91 -31.18
C GLN A 147 2.20 -24.22 -32.27
N ASN A 148 3.45 -23.79 -32.07
CA ASN A 148 4.53 -24.00 -33.01
C ASN A 148 5.48 -25.14 -32.60
N PHE A 149 5.20 -25.89 -31.55
CA PHE A 149 6.07 -26.95 -31.05
C PHE A 149 6.37 -28.01 -32.13
N LEU A 150 7.65 -28.31 -32.33
CA LEU A 150 8.23 -29.16 -33.39
C LEU A 150 8.07 -28.62 -34.82
N MET A 151 7.75 -27.33 -34.99
CA MET A 151 7.66 -26.68 -36.30
C MET A 151 8.95 -25.93 -36.62
N THR A 152 9.28 -25.85 -37.91
CA THR A 152 10.33 -24.95 -38.42
C THR A 152 9.74 -23.56 -38.63
N VAL A 153 10.39 -22.55 -38.07
CA VAL A 153 9.98 -21.14 -38.09
C VAL A 153 11.18 -20.26 -38.49
N PRO A 154 10.98 -18.99 -38.90
CA PRO A 154 12.09 -18.05 -39.01
C PRO A 154 12.86 -17.97 -37.67
N PRO A 155 14.20 -17.99 -37.69
CA PRO A 155 15.00 -17.95 -36.47
C PRO A 155 14.61 -16.79 -35.54
N GLY A 156 14.32 -17.11 -34.27
CA GLY A 156 13.97 -16.11 -33.25
C GLY A 156 12.51 -15.65 -33.28
N THR A 157 11.59 -16.37 -33.96
CA THR A 157 10.16 -16.01 -34.02
C THR A 157 9.26 -17.17 -33.59
N ASP A 158 8.00 -16.86 -33.30
CA ASP A 158 6.93 -17.86 -33.16
C ASP A 158 7.21 -18.98 -32.13
N GLY A 159 8.02 -18.70 -31.10
CA GLY A 159 8.40 -19.67 -30.05
C GLY A 159 9.76 -20.34 -30.24
N ASP A 160 10.53 -19.99 -31.28
CA ASP A 160 11.96 -20.34 -31.39
C ASP A 160 12.79 -19.32 -30.60
N ILE A 161 13.05 -19.66 -29.35
CA ILE A 161 13.66 -18.80 -28.33
C ILE A 161 15.19 -18.89 -28.41
N ASP A 162 15.74 -20.06 -28.78
CA ASP A 162 17.19 -20.23 -28.96
C ASP A 162 17.72 -19.79 -30.32
N GLY A 163 16.83 -19.57 -31.29
CA GLY A 163 17.15 -19.03 -32.61
C GLY A 163 17.73 -20.08 -33.57
N ASP A 164 17.50 -21.37 -33.34
CA ASP A 164 17.98 -22.46 -34.21
C ASP A 164 17.07 -22.72 -35.42
N GLY A 165 15.89 -22.07 -35.46
CA GLY A 165 14.89 -22.18 -36.53
C GLY A 165 13.87 -23.30 -36.31
N THR A 166 13.87 -23.99 -35.17
CA THR A 166 12.91 -25.04 -34.83
C THR A 166 12.45 -24.91 -33.38
N VAL A 167 11.14 -24.85 -33.15
CA VAL A 167 10.61 -24.82 -31.77
C VAL A 167 10.69 -26.22 -31.17
N THR A 168 11.49 -26.42 -30.14
CA THR A 168 11.75 -27.72 -29.49
C THR A 168 11.62 -27.66 -27.96
N ALA A 169 11.96 -28.76 -27.31
CA ALA A 169 12.06 -28.80 -25.86
C ALA A 169 13.18 -27.89 -25.30
N THR A 170 14.15 -27.47 -26.12
CA THR A 170 15.16 -26.50 -25.72
C THR A 170 14.52 -25.13 -25.50
N ASP A 171 13.67 -24.67 -26.42
CA ASP A 171 12.92 -23.42 -26.29
C ASP A 171 12.01 -23.45 -25.08
N LEU A 172 11.28 -24.55 -24.87
CA LEU A 172 10.46 -24.72 -23.67
C LEU A 172 11.28 -24.65 -22.37
N ALA A 173 12.53 -25.14 -22.37
CA ALA A 173 13.41 -25.06 -21.22
C ALA A 173 13.89 -23.62 -20.96
N ILE A 174 14.18 -22.84 -22.01
CA ILE A 174 14.54 -21.42 -21.89
C ILE A 174 13.33 -20.61 -21.46
N PHE A 175 12.17 -20.83 -22.10
CA PHE A 175 10.91 -20.23 -21.72
C PHE A 175 10.61 -20.40 -20.24
N ARG A 176 10.82 -21.61 -19.71
CA ARG A 176 10.63 -21.88 -18.29
C ARG A 176 11.62 -21.12 -17.40
N ILE A 177 12.87 -20.97 -17.82
CA ILE A 177 13.86 -20.17 -17.09
C ILE A 177 13.40 -18.72 -17.02
N ASP A 178 12.92 -18.16 -18.13
CA ASP A 178 12.49 -16.77 -18.21
C ASP A 178 11.11 -16.52 -17.58
N TRP A 179 10.22 -17.52 -17.60
CA TRP A 179 8.93 -17.49 -16.90
C TRP A 179 9.09 -17.53 -15.37
N ASP A 180 10.07 -18.32 -14.91
CA ASP A 180 10.42 -18.42 -13.49
C ASP A 180 11.46 -17.36 -13.07
N ASP A 181 12.04 -16.59 -13.99
CA ASP A 181 12.84 -15.39 -13.68
C ASP A 181 11.82 -14.30 -13.32
N PRO A 182 11.64 -13.95 -12.05
CA PRO A 182 10.50 -13.12 -11.62
C PRO A 182 10.53 -11.67 -12.13
N GLY A 183 11.46 -11.37 -13.07
CA GLY A 183 12.09 -10.08 -13.22
C GLY A 183 12.67 -9.72 -11.86
N ALA A 184 13.96 -9.99 -11.64
CA ALA A 184 14.65 -9.57 -10.42
C ALA A 184 14.13 -8.20 -9.99
N PHE A 185 13.40 -8.21 -8.87
CA PHE A 185 12.62 -7.07 -8.46
C PHE A 185 13.60 -5.92 -8.29
N ASP A 186 13.28 -4.74 -8.83
CA ASP A 186 13.69 -3.54 -8.13
C ASP A 186 12.82 -3.46 -6.87
N ALA A 187 13.13 -4.33 -5.89
CA ALA A 187 12.41 -4.50 -4.64
C ALA A 187 12.45 -3.23 -3.76
N THR A 188 13.04 -2.17 -4.29
CA THR A 188 13.09 -0.85 -3.68
C THR A 188 11.81 -0.04 -3.92
N SER A 189 10.84 -0.47 -4.74
CA SER A 189 9.53 0.20 -4.79
C SER A 189 8.37 -0.63 -5.34
N ILE A 190 7.28 -0.75 -4.58
CA ILE A 190 5.92 -0.93 -5.14
C ILE A 190 5.51 0.42 -5.73
N ASN A 191 5.07 0.52 -6.98
CA ASN A 191 4.61 1.80 -7.56
C ASN A 191 3.34 1.59 -8.39
N ALA A 192 2.17 1.65 -7.75
CA ALA A 192 0.90 1.54 -8.46
C ALA A 192 0.33 2.94 -8.77
N ALA A 193 0.28 3.29 -10.05
CA ALA A 193 -0.22 4.56 -10.53
C ALA A 193 -1.68 4.42 -11.00
N TRP A 194 -2.60 4.94 -10.17
CA TRP A 194 -3.99 5.31 -10.47
C TRP A 194 -5.03 4.20 -10.58
N ILE A 195 -5.75 3.97 -9.48
CA ILE A 195 -7.02 3.23 -9.51
C ILE A 195 -8.17 4.21 -9.76
N ARG A 196 -9.03 3.92 -10.75
CA ARG A 196 -10.33 4.57 -10.93
C ARG A 196 -11.41 3.60 -10.44
N SER A 197 -11.76 3.70 -9.16
CA SER A 197 -12.90 2.97 -8.63
C SER A 197 -14.17 3.64 -9.18
N GLY A 198 -14.82 3.01 -10.18
CA GLY A 198 -16.18 3.37 -10.59
C GLY A 198 -17.24 3.00 -9.54
N VAL A 199 -16.81 2.41 -8.43
CA VAL A 199 -17.62 2.04 -7.26
C VAL A 199 -17.69 3.24 -6.34
N GLY A 200 -18.67 4.12 -6.59
CA GLY A 200 -18.91 5.35 -5.84
C GLY A 200 -19.47 5.16 -4.43
N GLY A 201 -18.86 4.28 -3.64
CA GLY A 201 -19.26 4.00 -2.26
C GLY A 201 -18.57 4.92 -1.26
N THR A 202 -19.33 5.41 -0.28
CA THR A 202 -18.79 6.00 0.95
C THR A 202 -18.56 4.91 2.00
N GLY A 203 -17.64 5.14 2.94
CA GLY A 203 -17.31 4.22 4.03
C GLY A 203 -15.93 3.57 3.89
N PRO A 204 -15.67 2.48 4.64
CA PRO A 204 -14.37 1.82 4.68
C PRO A 204 -14.11 0.99 3.43
N LEU A 205 -13.05 1.34 2.71
CA LEU A 205 -12.60 0.71 1.48
C LEU A 205 -11.25 0.05 1.71
N SER A 206 -11.15 -1.24 1.38
CA SER A 206 -9.88 -1.96 1.37
C SER A 206 -9.16 -1.67 0.06
N LEU A 207 -7.97 -1.05 0.15
CA LEU A 207 -7.20 -0.64 -1.02
C LEU A 207 -6.07 -1.60 -1.36
N ALA A 208 -5.46 -2.15 -0.32
CA ALA A 208 -4.36 -3.09 -0.48
C ALA A 208 -4.33 -4.03 0.71
N ARG A 209 -3.93 -5.27 0.45
CA ARG A 209 -3.38 -6.17 1.45
C ARG A 209 -1.90 -6.27 1.20
N VAL A 210 -1.09 -5.90 2.18
CA VAL A 210 0.36 -5.93 2.08
C VAL A 210 0.89 -6.91 3.11
N THR A 211 1.60 -7.93 2.63
CA THR A 211 2.25 -8.92 3.49
C THR A 211 3.75 -8.79 3.35
N LEU A 212 4.39 -8.32 4.42
CA LEU A 212 5.83 -8.07 4.46
C LEU A 212 6.51 -9.04 5.42
N ALA A 213 7.78 -9.33 5.19
CA ALA A 213 8.58 -10.06 6.15
C ALA A 213 8.64 -9.28 7.48
N ASP A 214 8.65 -9.97 8.62
CA ASP A 214 8.75 -9.36 9.96
C ASP A 214 10.12 -8.73 10.23
N THR A 215 11.07 -8.92 9.31
CA THR A 215 12.37 -8.23 9.27
C THR A 215 12.39 -7.04 8.34
N ALA A 216 11.34 -6.81 7.55
CA ALA A 216 11.32 -5.78 6.53
C ALA A 216 11.48 -4.39 7.14
N GLN A 217 12.36 -3.59 6.56
CA GLN A 217 12.58 -2.19 6.91
C GLN A 217 12.42 -1.32 5.67
N GLY A 218 12.14 -0.03 5.85
CA GLY A 218 12.10 0.95 4.76
C GLY A 218 11.10 2.07 5.00
N THR A 219 10.43 2.51 3.94
CA THR A 219 9.44 3.59 3.99
C THR A 219 8.22 3.28 3.14
N TRP A 220 7.08 3.84 3.49
CA TRP A 220 5.89 3.83 2.67
C TRP A 220 5.36 5.26 2.48
N GLU A 221 4.80 5.52 1.31
CA GLU A 221 4.11 6.74 0.95
C GLU A 221 2.78 6.36 0.31
N PHE A 222 1.73 7.08 0.67
CA PHE A 222 0.38 6.82 0.22
C PHE A 222 -0.31 8.13 -0.12
N LEU A 223 -0.60 8.26 -1.40
CA LEU A 223 -1.22 9.42 -2.00
C LEU A 223 -2.67 9.09 -2.33
N VAL A 224 -3.60 9.86 -1.77
CA VAL A 224 -5.03 9.82 -2.12
C VAL A 224 -5.44 11.12 -2.77
N MET A 225 -6.21 11.02 -3.84
CA MET A 225 -6.81 12.14 -4.53
C MET A 225 -8.31 11.91 -4.61
N ALA A 226 -9.11 12.71 -3.94
CA ALA A 226 -10.57 12.68 -4.08
C ALA A 226 -11.06 13.87 -4.90
N GLU A 227 -12.12 13.65 -5.68
CA GLU A 227 -12.84 14.73 -6.35
C GLU A 227 -14.11 15.03 -5.53
N ASP A 228 -14.15 16.23 -4.94
CA ASP A 228 -15.36 16.78 -4.34
C ASP A 228 -16.06 17.68 -5.38
N GLN A 229 -17.35 17.98 -5.20
CA GLN A 229 -18.20 18.81 -6.09
C GLN A 229 -17.74 20.27 -6.27
N GLY A 230 -16.47 20.58 -6.00
CA GLY A 230 -15.84 21.87 -6.21
C GLY A 230 -14.30 21.86 -6.25
N GLY A 231 -13.63 20.70 -6.26
CA GLY A 231 -12.17 20.65 -6.36
C GLY A 231 -11.52 19.30 -6.02
N LEU A 232 -10.24 19.18 -6.38
CA LEU A 232 -9.40 18.03 -6.05
C LEU A 232 -8.84 18.16 -4.62
N VAL A 233 -9.17 17.21 -3.76
CA VAL A 233 -8.57 17.06 -2.43
C VAL A 233 -7.43 16.06 -2.54
N ARG A 234 -6.21 16.48 -2.18
CA ARG A 234 -5.01 15.62 -2.17
C ARG A 234 -4.54 15.41 -0.73
N ALA A 235 -4.50 14.17 -0.29
CA ALA A 235 -3.89 13.75 0.96
C ALA A 235 -2.63 12.93 0.67
N ASN A 236 -1.54 13.23 1.37
CA ASN A 236 -0.32 12.43 1.32
C ASN A 236 0.03 11.99 2.74
N LEU A 237 0.21 10.70 2.93
CA LEU A 237 0.56 10.05 4.18
C LEU A 237 1.74 9.13 3.94
N GLY A 238 2.55 8.91 4.96
CA GLY A 238 3.70 8.03 4.82
C GLY A 238 4.44 7.89 6.13
N GLY A 239 5.34 6.93 6.17
CA GLY A 239 6.06 6.59 7.38
C GLY A 239 7.10 5.50 7.18
N PRO A 240 7.77 5.09 8.27
CA PRO A 240 8.70 3.99 8.19
C PRO A 240 7.97 2.64 8.14
N VAL A 241 8.57 1.69 7.43
CA VAL A 241 8.31 0.25 7.60
C VAL A 241 9.31 -0.24 8.64
N VAL A 242 8.82 -0.82 9.74
CA VAL A 242 9.66 -1.38 10.81
C VAL A 242 9.10 -2.72 11.22
N ASP A 243 9.92 -3.76 11.06
CA ASP A 243 9.60 -5.14 11.38
C ASP A 243 8.35 -5.64 10.61
N GLY A 244 8.29 -5.32 9.32
CA GLY A 244 7.14 -5.64 8.46
C GLY A 244 5.91 -4.76 8.67
N VAL A 245 5.91 -3.85 9.65
CA VAL A 245 4.75 -2.98 9.95
C VAL A 245 4.92 -1.61 9.33
N MET A 246 3.94 -1.18 8.54
CA MET A 246 3.85 0.19 8.00
C MET A 246 3.35 1.12 9.11
N ARG A 247 4.24 1.91 9.71
CA ARG A 247 3.86 2.76 10.85
C ARG A 247 3.43 4.13 10.36
N ILE A 248 2.32 4.65 10.89
CA ILE A 248 2.03 6.09 10.79
C ILE A 248 2.92 6.79 11.82
N PRO A 249 3.79 7.72 11.42
CA PRO A 249 4.55 8.50 12.38
C PRO A 249 3.54 9.27 13.23
N GLU A 250 3.61 9.09 14.55
CA GLU A 250 2.78 9.85 15.47
C GLU A 250 2.86 11.33 15.07
N PRO A 251 1.72 12.06 15.04
CA PRO A 251 1.76 13.46 14.66
C PRO A 251 2.79 14.13 15.55
N THR A 252 3.87 14.64 14.97
CA THR A 252 4.87 15.42 15.71
C THR A 252 4.21 16.61 16.41
N SER A 253 3.03 17.01 15.95
CA SER A 253 2.11 17.93 16.60
C SER A 253 1.59 17.47 17.97
N LEU A 254 1.37 16.17 18.23
CA LEU A 254 0.99 15.65 19.55
C LEU A 254 2.15 15.83 20.54
N THR A 255 3.37 15.46 20.14
CA THR A 255 4.58 15.69 20.92
C THR A 255 4.79 17.19 21.16
N LEU A 256 4.64 18.02 20.13
CA LEU A 256 4.74 19.48 20.25
C LEU A 256 3.66 20.03 21.19
N PHE A 257 2.43 19.53 21.12
CA PHE A 257 1.33 19.95 21.98
C PHE A 257 1.61 19.60 23.45
N VAL A 258 2.08 18.38 23.72
CA VAL A 258 2.51 17.97 25.07
C VAL A 258 3.63 18.86 25.57
N LEU A 259 4.63 19.19 24.72
CA LEU A 259 5.72 20.10 25.07
C LEU A 259 5.20 21.51 25.38
N ILE A 260 4.24 22.03 24.62
CA ILE A 260 3.60 23.34 24.87
C ILE A 260 2.84 23.32 26.20
N VAL A 261 2.04 22.29 26.47
CA VAL A 261 1.30 22.14 27.73
C VAL A 261 2.27 22.06 28.91
N LEU A 262 3.36 21.31 28.77
CA LEU A 262 4.40 21.19 29.79
C LEU A 262 5.08 22.54 30.04
N PHE A 263 5.41 23.29 28.99
CA PHE A 263 6.00 24.62 29.09
C PHE A 263 5.07 25.60 29.81
N VAL A 264 3.78 25.63 29.47
CA VAL A 264 2.77 26.46 30.16
C VAL A 264 2.63 26.05 31.63
N ALA A 265 2.68 24.75 31.95
CA ALA A 265 2.63 24.26 33.32
C ALA A 265 3.87 24.69 34.13
N ILE A 266 5.06 24.65 33.55
CA ILE A 266 6.30 25.11 34.19
C ILE A 266 6.29 26.65 34.37
N ALA A 267 5.94 27.40 33.32
CA ALA A 267 5.87 28.85 33.36
C ALA A 267 4.83 29.37 34.37
N SER A 268 3.70 28.66 34.53
CA SER A 268 2.68 29.01 35.52
C SER A 268 3.11 28.73 36.96
N ARG A 269 3.95 27.71 37.21
CA ARG A 269 4.55 27.44 38.52
C ARG A 269 5.62 28.46 38.92
N HIS A 270 6.31 29.05 37.94
CA HIS A 270 7.37 30.04 38.18
C HIS A 270 6.91 31.49 38.16
N ARG A 271 5.60 31.79 38.27
CA ARG A 271 5.15 33.18 38.47
C ARG A 271 5.79 33.73 39.75
N PRO A 272 6.72 34.69 39.66
CA PRO A 272 7.37 35.22 40.84
C PRO A 272 6.31 35.91 41.70
N ALA A 273 6.28 35.59 43.00
CA ALA A 273 5.32 36.12 43.97
C ALA A 273 5.30 37.66 44.07
N SER A 274 6.25 38.34 43.42
CA SER A 274 6.39 39.79 43.39
C SER A 274 5.60 40.50 42.29
N TRP A 275 4.83 39.81 41.44
CA TRP A 275 3.99 40.49 40.45
C TRP A 275 2.78 41.16 41.12
N LYS A 276 2.96 42.41 41.54
CA LYS A 276 1.83 43.27 41.96
C LYS A 276 1.11 43.79 40.71
N PRO A 277 -0.22 43.66 40.60
CA PRO A 277 -1.00 44.23 39.49
C PRO A 277 -0.75 45.73 39.34
N ILE A 278 -0.62 46.22 38.10
CA ILE A 278 -0.34 47.63 37.75
C ILE A 278 -1.52 48.57 38.10
N GLU A 279 -2.64 48.04 38.59
CA GLU A 279 -3.84 48.82 38.94
C GLU A 279 -3.59 49.92 40.00
N SER A 280 -2.51 49.82 40.78
CA SER A 280 -2.20 50.86 41.77
C SER A 280 -1.53 52.12 41.22
N ARG A 281 -1.26 52.25 39.91
CA ARG A 281 -0.56 53.42 39.33
C ARG A 281 -1.45 54.45 38.62
N ILE A 282 -2.74 54.18 38.38
CA ILE A 282 -3.61 55.11 37.61
C ILE A 282 -4.47 56.01 38.52
N GLN A 283 -4.60 55.73 39.82
CA GLN A 283 -5.41 56.56 40.72
C GLN A 283 -4.75 57.89 41.16
N GLY A 284 -3.51 58.19 40.75
CA GLY A 284 -2.79 59.40 41.18
C GLY A 284 -2.83 60.61 40.23
N ALA A 285 -3.48 60.52 39.06
CA ALA A 285 -3.38 61.56 38.02
C ALA A 285 -4.68 62.39 37.80
N ARG A 286 -5.61 62.37 38.75
CA ARG A 286 -6.80 63.23 38.75
C ARG A 286 -6.89 64.00 40.07
N SER A 287 -6.07 65.03 40.21
CA SER A 287 -6.25 66.13 41.17
C SER A 287 -5.67 67.41 40.58
#